data_AF-A0A962EIZ1-F1
#
_entry.id   AF-A0A962EIZ1-F1
#
_cell.length_a   1.000
_cell.length_b   1.000
_cell.length_c   1.000
_cell.angle_alpha   90.00
_cell.angle_beta   90.00
_cell.angle_gamma   90.00
#
_symmetry.space_group_name_H-M   'P 1'
#
loop_
_entity.id
_entity.type
_entity.pdbx_description
1 polymer ?
#
loop_
_entity_poly.entity_id
_entity_poly.type
_entity_poly.pdbx_seq_one_letter_code
_entity_poly.pdbx_strand_id
1 'polypeptide(L)' 'FPQAMTIEGNWSDKIEDELIDEDNRRYSALAMMLRSRFLKDIDCWSQARGQPIKPGDIVKAARAQLQRKGRSS' A
#
# COMPACT_ATOMS: atom_id res chain seq x y z
N PHE A 1 3.72 -6.86 -16.52
CA PHE A 1 3.20 -6.48 -15.19
C PHE A 1 3.90 -5.20 -14.73
N PRO A 2 3.33 -4.00 -14.96
CA PRO A 2 4.01 -2.74 -14.63
C PRO A 2 3.68 -2.19 -13.24
N GLN A 3 2.98 -2.95 -12.38
CA GLN A 3 2.46 -2.45 -11.10
C GLN A 3 3.11 -3.16 -9.92
N ALA A 4 3.42 -2.39 -8.87
CA ALA A 4 3.99 -2.90 -7.63
C ALA A 4 3.31 -2.24 -6.42
N MET A 5 3.21 -3.01 -5.32
CA MET A 5 2.68 -2.56 -4.04
C MET A 5 3.49 -3.20 -2.90
N THR A 6 3.72 -2.47 -1.82
CA THR A 6 4.29 -3.02 -0.58
C THR A 6 3.19 -3.46 0.39
N ILE A 7 3.47 -4.49 1.20
CA ILE A 7 2.63 -4.93 2.33
C ILE A 7 3.53 -4.93 3.56
N GLU A 8 3.27 -4.06 4.54
CA GLU A 8 4.17 -3.84 5.68
C GLU A 8 3.47 -3.79 7.03
N GLY A 9 4.14 -4.31 8.06
CA GLY A 9 3.75 -4.18 9.48
C GLY A 9 4.15 -2.84 10.07
N ASN A 10 3.99 -1.76 9.30
CA ASN A 10 4.35 -0.40 9.67
C ASN A 10 3.14 0.53 9.51
N TRP A 11 3.30 1.82 9.80
CA TRP A 11 2.26 2.83 9.62
C TRP A 11 2.32 3.45 8.21
N SER A 12 1.14 3.72 7.65
CA SER A 12 0.92 4.58 6.50
C SER A 12 -0.51 5.12 6.58
N ASP A 13 -0.79 6.23 5.89
CA ASP A 13 -2.15 6.74 5.77
C ASP A 13 -2.99 5.81 4.88
N LYS A 14 -4.27 5.66 5.23
CA LYS A 14 -5.27 5.00 4.39
C LYS A 14 -5.97 6.05 3.56
N ILE A 15 -6.12 5.77 2.26
CA ILE A 15 -6.81 6.71 1.35
C ILE A 15 -8.30 6.82 1.69
N GLU A 16 -8.84 5.89 2.48
CA GLU A 16 -10.22 5.90 2.95
C GLU A 16 -10.43 6.74 4.22
N ASP A 17 -9.36 7.24 4.87
CA ASP A 17 -9.48 8.08 6.06
C ASP A 17 -9.90 9.51 5.64
N GLU A 18 -10.84 10.13 6.37
CA GLU A 18 -11.54 11.37 5.98
C GLU A 18 -10.64 12.56 5.61
N LEU A 19 -9.48 12.68 6.25
CA LEU A 19 -8.54 13.79 6.05
C LEU A 19 -7.45 13.48 5.02
N ILE A 20 -7.47 12.29 4.42
CA ILE A 20 -6.41 11.83 3.52
C ILE A 20 -6.86 11.92 2.06
N ASP A 21 -6.02 12.52 1.23
CA ASP A 21 -6.20 12.62 -0.22
C ASP A 21 -4.94 12.15 -0.96
N GLU A 22 -4.96 12.20 -2.30
CA GLU A 22 -3.82 11.74 -3.11
C GLU A 22 -2.57 12.61 -2.94
N ASP A 23 -2.73 13.88 -2.55
CA ASP A 23 -1.65 14.85 -2.43
C ASP A 23 -0.96 14.79 -1.05
N ASN A 24 -1.70 14.40 -0.01
CA ASN A 24 -1.23 14.42 1.37
C ASN A 24 -0.95 13.03 1.99
N ARG A 25 -1.33 11.95 1.30
CA ARG A 25 -1.16 10.57 1.79
C ARG A 25 0.30 10.22 2.04
N ARG A 26 0.62 9.83 3.27
CA ARG A 26 1.95 9.30 3.62
C ARG A 26 2.01 7.80 3.33
N TYR A 27 2.85 7.44 2.37
CA TYR A 27 3.15 6.05 2.04
C TYR A 27 4.00 5.36 3.12
N SER A 28 3.95 4.03 3.14
CA SER A 28 4.78 3.24 4.05
C SER A 28 6.28 3.38 3.74
N ALA A 29 7.13 3.12 4.73
CA ALA A 29 8.57 3.36 4.63
C ALA A 29 9.24 2.62 3.46
N LEU A 30 8.93 1.34 3.23
CA LEU A 30 9.49 0.60 2.09
C LEU A 30 8.98 1.15 0.77
N ALA A 31 7.71 1.54 0.68
CA ALA A 31 7.19 2.15 -0.54
C ALA A 31 7.94 3.45 -0.85
N MET A 32 8.13 4.33 0.14
CA MET A 32 8.91 5.56 -0.03
C MET A 32 10.37 5.28 -0.45
N MET A 33 11.02 4.27 0.13
CA MET A 33 12.38 3.89 -0.26
C MET A 33 12.44 3.39 -1.70
N LEU A 34 11.51 2.53 -2.12
CA LEU A 34 11.49 2.00 -3.48
C LEU A 34 11.09 3.06 -4.52
N ARG A 35 10.15 3.95 -4.19
CA ARG A 35 9.77 5.11 -5.04
C ARG A 35 10.98 6.01 -5.28
N SER A 36 11.69 6.39 -4.23
CA SER A 36 12.88 7.25 -4.34
C SER A 36 14.05 6.58 -5.08
N ARG A 37 14.25 5.27 -4.87
CA ARG A 37 15.34 4.53 -5.52
C ARG A 37 15.10 4.27 -7.01
N PHE A 38 13.88 3.94 -7.39
CA PHE A 38 13.56 3.43 -8.72
C PHE A 38 12.72 4.37 -9.57
N LEU A 39 12.26 5.50 -9.01
CA LEU A 39 11.37 6.47 -9.67
C LEU A 39 10.13 5.80 -10.27
N LYS A 40 9.60 4.81 -9.56
CA LYS A 40 8.38 4.08 -9.92
C LYS A 40 7.27 4.43 -8.95
N ASP A 41 6.06 4.52 -9.49
CA ASP A 41 4.84 4.62 -8.69
C ASP A 41 4.57 3.27 -8.01
N ILE A 42 4.83 3.22 -6.71
CA ILE A 42 4.67 2.02 -5.87
C ILE A 42 3.66 2.35 -4.80
N ASP A 43 2.56 1.60 -4.78
CA ASP A 43 1.51 1.75 -3.79
C ASP A 43 1.89 1.02 -2.48
N CYS A 44 1.11 1.23 -1.42
CA CYS A 44 1.31 0.52 -0.17
C CYS A 44 0.00 0.12 0.49
N TRP A 45 0.05 -1.01 1.19
CA TRP A 45 -0.90 -1.39 2.22
C TRP A 45 -0.12 -1.63 3.52
N SER A 46 -0.65 -1.18 4.65
CA SER A 46 0.04 -1.30 5.92
C SER A 46 -0.89 -1.62 7.09
N GLN A 47 -0.33 -2.20 8.15
CA GLN A 47 -1.01 -2.40 9.41
C GLN A 47 -0.01 -2.30 10.57
N ALA A 48 -0.15 -1.26 11.39
CA ALA A 48 0.65 -1.07 12.61
C ALA A 48 -0.13 -1.53 13.85
N ARG A 49 -0.05 -2.82 14.18
CA ARG A 49 -0.72 -3.38 15.37
C ARG A 49 0.20 -4.04 16.39
N GLY A 50 1.52 -4.00 16.18
CA GLY A 50 2.50 -4.62 17.08
C GLY A 50 2.51 -6.16 17.05
N GLN A 51 1.80 -6.78 16.10
CA GLN A 51 1.81 -8.22 15.87
C GLN A 51 2.17 -8.54 14.40
N PRO A 52 2.62 -9.77 14.10
CA PRO A 52 2.81 -10.20 12.72
C PRO A 52 1.53 -10.08 11.89
N ILE A 53 1.68 -9.72 10.62
CA ILE A 53 0.56 -9.72 9.68
C ILE A 53 0.15 -11.17 9.41
N LYS A 54 -1.14 -11.47 9.53
CA LYS A 54 -1.65 -12.82 9.25
C LYS A 54 -1.50 -13.12 7.76
N PRO A 55 -1.10 -14.34 7.35
CA PRO A 55 -1.00 -14.70 5.94
C PRO A 55 -2.28 -14.43 5.14
N GLY A 56 -3.46 -14.67 5.74
CA GLY A 56 -4.74 -14.38 5.12
C GLY A 56 -4.97 -12.89 4.83
N ASP A 57 -4.45 -11.99 5.67
CA ASP A 57 -4.57 -10.54 5.47
C ASP A 57 -3.66 -10.07 4.32
N ILE A 58 -2.48 -10.66 4.17
CA ILE A 58 -1.58 -10.40 3.02
C ILE A 58 -2.28 -10.75 1.70
N VAL A 59 -2.85 -11.96 1.63
CA VAL A 59 -3.58 -12.43 0.44
C VAL A 59 -4.79 -11.53 0.15
N LYS A 60 -5.53 -11.13 1.18
CA LYS A 60 -6.68 -10.25 1.05
C LYS A 60 -6.28 -8.88 0.49
N ALA A 61 -5.23 -8.25 1.05
CA ALA A 61 -4.73 -6.96 0.59
C ALA A 61 -4.25 -7.00 -0.86
N ALA A 62 -3.45 -8.01 -1.22
CA ALA A 62 -2.95 -8.19 -2.59
C ALA A 62 -4.10 -8.36 -3.61
N ARG A 63 -5.10 -9.20 -3.28
CA ARG A 63 -6.28 -9.41 -4.15
C ARG A 63 -7.13 -8.15 -4.29
N ALA A 64 -7.35 -7.42 -3.20
CA ALA A 64 -8.11 -6.18 -3.23
C ALA A 64 -7.45 -5.14 -4.15
N GLN A 65 -6.12 -5.01 -4.10
CA GLN A 65 -5.38 -4.09 -4.97
C GLN A 65 -5.50 -4.48 -6.46
N LEU A 66 -5.36 -5.77 -6.79
CA LEU A 66 -5.53 -6.26 -8.15
C LEU A 66 -6.94 -5.98 -8.68
N GLN A 67 -7.98 -6.17 -7.85
CA GLN A 67 -9.36 -5.87 -8.21
C GLN A 67 -9.62 -4.38 -8.43
N ARG A 68 -9.07 -3.51 -7.56
CA ARG A 68 -9.23 -2.05 -7.68
C ARG A 68 -8.69 -1.55 -9.01
N LYS A 69 -7.49 -2.00 -9.40
CA LYS A 69 -6.85 -1.58 -10.67
C LYS A 69 -7.48 -2.24 -11.89
N GLY A 70 -7.98 -3.47 -11.78
CA GLY A 70 -8.74 -4.13 -12.85
C GLY A 70 -10.07 -3.45 -13.21
N ARG A 71 -10.66 -2.67 -12.30
CA ARG A 71 -11.86 -1.85 -12.55
C ARG A 71 -11.55 -0.48 -13.17
N SER A 72 -10.30 -0.04 -13.10
CA SER A 72 -9.84 1.26 -13.65
C SER A 72 -9.27 1.15 -15.07
N SER A 73 -9.40 -0.04 -15.71
CA SER A 73 -8.86 -0.35 -17.04
C SER A 73 -9.99 -0.59 -18.05
#